data_AF-Q3ABB4-F1
#
_entry.id   AF-Q3ABB4-F1
#
_cell.length_a   1.000
_cell.length_b   1.000
_cell.length_c   1.000
_cell.angle_alpha   90.00
_cell.angle_beta   90.00
_cell.angle_gamma   90.00
#
_symmetry.space_group_name_H-M   'P 1'
#
loop_
_entity.id
_entity.type
_entity.pdbx_description
1 polymer ?
#
loop_
_entity_poly.entity_id
_entity_poly.type
_entity_poly.pdbx_seq_one_letter_code
_entity_poly.pdbx_strand_id
1 'polypeptide(L)'
;MARVVFAGIDVSALKCDLVCLDEQGQQLAPVKSFPNSLEGASAMVEVLDGLAHKFNIQQLHIGLEATSIYSVHLRQFLLDSPKLKPYSTKVYEINPVMVASFKKAFGTKRPKTDALDAYVIAERVRFGHLTPCSRETIVTEPLRQLTRLRLHLVEMVTAEQNRALNLLFLKFSNYHQDKPFSQTFGKASLAVLQEFTPDELIEMPLEELAEFIQSHGNNKLASPENMAKALKQAARRAYRLNPKMLAACEVALSLTLQNIDHLKRQLKQLDKVICRELEAIPQTLTSVKGLGPISAAGIIAEIGDIKRFKDQAALAQYAGLTWTRYQSGDFDAEERRLTKSGNRYLRYYLVQAANSLRVHNEEYKAYYQSKYHEVTKHQHKRALVLTARKLVRLVFALLSKGQIYKGTVMK
;
A
#
# COMPACT_ATOMS: atom_id res chain seq x y z
N MET A 1 -40.27 -13.20 -14.59
CA MET A 1 -38.96 -12.52 -14.41
C MET A 1 -38.38 -12.99 -13.09
N ALA A 2 -37.08 -13.30 -13.04
CA ALA A 2 -36.40 -13.66 -11.80
C ALA A 2 -36.46 -12.45 -10.86
N ARG A 3 -37.13 -12.55 -9.71
CA ARG A 3 -37.22 -11.43 -8.76
C ARG A 3 -35.86 -11.19 -8.11
N VAL A 4 -35.31 -10.01 -8.34
CA VAL A 4 -34.04 -9.56 -7.77
C VAL A 4 -34.29 -8.63 -6.60
N VAL A 5 -33.50 -8.76 -5.54
CA VAL A 5 -33.49 -7.82 -4.41
C VAL A 5 -32.11 -7.24 -4.18
N PHE A 6 -32.11 -5.95 -3.88
CA PHE A 6 -30.94 -5.14 -3.62
C PHE A 6 -30.94 -4.73 -2.15
N ALA A 7 -30.08 -5.36 -1.36
CA ALA A 7 -29.85 -5.02 0.02
C ALA A 7 -28.68 -4.03 0.13
N GLY A 8 -28.86 -2.94 0.87
CA GLY A 8 -27.81 -2.01 1.23
C GLY A 8 -27.60 -2.02 2.73
N ILE A 9 -26.34 -2.10 3.14
CA ILE A 9 -25.94 -2.16 4.53
C ILE A 9 -24.96 -1.03 4.81
N ASP A 10 -25.40 -0.08 5.65
CA ASP A 10 -24.47 0.87 6.26
C ASP A 10 -23.85 0.24 7.50
N VAL A 11 -22.51 0.23 7.57
CA VAL A 11 -21.77 -0.50 8.60
C VAL A 11 -21.00 0.48 9.47
N SER A 12 -21.29 0.46 10.77
CA SER A 12 -20.56 1.20 11.79
C SER A 12 -19.87 0.25 12.78
N ALA A 13 -19.10 0.81 13.71
CA ALA A 13 -18.45 0.02 14.75
C ALA A 13 -19.46 -0.71 15.67
N LEU A 14 -20.64 -0.14 15.91
CA LEU A 14 -21.62 -0.67 16.88
C LEU A 14 -22.79 -1.40 16.22
N LYS A 15 -23.20 -0.96 15.03
CA LYS A 15 -24.40 -1.44 14.36
C LYS A 15 -24.29 -1.45 12.84
N CYS A 16 -25.18 -2.21 12.22
CA CYS A 16 -25.37 -2.34 10.80
C CYS A 16 -26.84 -2.06 10.45
N ASP A 17 -27.09 -1.07 9.61
CA ASP A 17 -28.43 -0.69 9.17
C ASP A 17 -28.74 -1.29 7.80
N LEU A 18 -29.83 -2.06 7.70
CA LEU A 18 -30.23 -2.80 6.51
C LEU A 18 -31.45 -2.16 5.84
N VAL A 19 -31.33 -1.94 4.52
CA VAL A 19 -32.43 -1.59 3.63
C VAL A 19 -32.50 -2.60 2.48
N CYS A 20 -33.70 -3.07 2.14
CA CYS A 20 -33.93 -3.97 1.00
C CYS A 20 -34.88 -3.35 -0.02
N LEU A 21 -34.46 -3.29 -1.27
CA LEU A 21 -35.21 -2.72 -2.40
C LEU A 21 -35.53 -3.80 -3.44
N ASP A 22 -36.65 -3.64 -4.14
CA ASP A 22 -36.94 -4.37 -5.38
C ASP A 22 -36.29 -3.71 -6.61
N GLU A 23 -36.60 -4.23 -7.79
CA GLU A 23 -36.09 -3.75 -9.09
C GLU A 23 -36.55 -2.32 -9.41
N GLN A 24 -37.74 -1.93 -8.93
CA GLN A 24 -38.32 -0.61 -9.11
C GLN A 24 -37.79 0.41 -8.09
N GLY A 25 -36.98 -0.03 -7.11
CA GLY A 25 -36.46 0.82 -6.04
C GLY A 25 -37.45 1.01 -4.88
N GLN A 26 -38.51 0.21 -4.81
CA GLN A 26 -39.44 0.22 -3.69
C GLN A 26 -38.89 -0.60 -2.53
N GLN A 27 -39.08 -0.08 -1.32
CA GLN A 27 -38.60 -0.72 -0.11
C GLN A 27 -39.51 -1.87 0.32
N LEU A 28 -38.93 -3.06 0.50
CA LEU A 28 -39.66 -4.31 0.76
C LEU A 28 -40.04 -4.51 2.25
N ALA A 29 -39.34 -3.85 3.15
CA ALA A 29 -39.55 -3.91 4.59
C ALA A 29 -39.00 -2.66 5.30
N PRO A 30 -39.51 -2.28 6.49
CA PRO A 30 -38.93 -1.21 7.28
C PRO A 30 -37.43 -1.40 7.52
N VAL A 31 -36.71 -0.30 7.67
CA VAL A 31 -35.27 -0.32 7.98
C VAL A 31 -35.06 -1.09 9.28
N LYS A 32 -34.08 -1.99 9.29
CA LYS A 32 -33.72 -2.76 10.49
C LYS A 32 -32.27 -2.52 10.85
N SER A 33 -32.04 -2.28 12.13
CA SER A 33 -30.70 -2.13 12.69
C SER A 33 -30.32 -3.40 13.44
N PHE A 34 -29.09 -3.86 13.23
CA PHE A 34 -28.53 -5.02 13.91
C PHE A 34 -27.22 -4.62 14.61
N PRO A 35 -26.87 -5.22 15.75
CA PRO A 35 -25.53 -5.07 16.31
C PRO A 35 -24.46 -5.51 15.31
N ASN A 36 -23.29 -4.83 15.29
CA ASN A 36 -22.15 -5.32 14.51
C ASN A 36 -21.43 -6.45 15.28
N SER A 37 -22.12 -7.59 15.38
CA SER A 37 -21.69 -8.80 16.08
C SER A 37 -22.15 -10.04 15.32
N LEU A 38 -21.67 -11.22 15.74
CA LEU A 38 -22.11 -12.50 15.16
C LEU A 38 -23.62 -12.72 15.30
N GLU A 39 -24.19 -12.34 16.44
CA GLU A 39 -25.63 -12.42 16.72
C GLU A 39 -26.41 -11.51 15.76
N GLY A 40 -25.95 -10.26 15.58
CA GLY A 40 -26.59 -9.32 14.66
C GLY A 40 -26.49 -9.76 13.20
N ALA A 41 -25.34 -10.30 12.78
CA ALA A 41 -25.14 -10.87 11.46
C ALA A 41 -26.06 -12.08 11.21
N SER A 42 -26.23 -12.96 12.21
CA SER A 42 -27.14 -14.10 12.13
C SER A 42 -28.59 -13.65 12.00
N ALA A 43 -29.03 -12.72 12.85
CA ALA A 43 -30.38 -12.15 12.78
C ALA A 43 -30.64 -11.44 11.43
N MET A 44 -29.63 -10.78 10.87
CA MET A 44 -29.71 -10.16 9.55
C MET A 44 -29.93 -11.21 8.45
N VAL A 45 -29.21 -12.34 8.50
CA VAL A 45 -29.40 -13.46 7.56
C VAL A 45 -30.81 -14.03 7.66
N GLU A 46 -31.37 -14.22 8.86
CA GLU A 46 -32.76 -14.66 9.01
C GLU A 46 -33.76 -13.70 8.35
N VAL A 47 -33.53 -12.39 8.49
CA VAL A 47 -34.38 -11.39 7.84
C VAL A 47 -34.27 -11.45 6.32
N LEU A 48 -33.05 -11.56 5.78
CA LEU A 48 -32.82 -11.67 4.33
C LEU A 48 -33.45 -12.94 3.76
N ASP A 49 -33.28 -14.07 4.45
CA ASP A 49 -33.86 -15.36 4.08
C ASP A 49 -35.40 -15.34 4.13
N GLY A 50 -35.97 -14.77 5.19
CA GLY A 50 -37.41 -14.60 5.32
C GLY A 50 -38.02 -13.69 4.24
N LEU A 51 -37.32 -12.61 3.86
CA LEU A 51 -37.72 -11.78 2.73
C LEU A 51 -37.62 -12.54 1.41
N ALA A 52 -36.59 -13.37 1.25
CA ALA A 52 -36.41 -14.19 0.06
C ALA A 52 -37.52 -15.21 -0.15
N HIS A 53 -37.94 -15.90 0.92
CA HIS A 53 -39.10 -16.78 0.87
C HIS A 53 -40.40 -16.01 0.61
N LYS A 54 -40.65 -14.92 1.35
CA LYS A 54 -41.90 -14.14 1.25
C LYS A 54 -42.13 -13.57 -0.15
N PHE A 55 -41.06 -13.08 -0.79
CA PHE A 55 -41.14 -12.44 -2.10
C PHE A 55 -40.72 -13.36 -3.25
N ASN A 56 -40.41 -14.63 -3.00
CA ASN A 56 -39.95 -15.60 -3.99
C ASN A 56 -38.73 -15.09 -4.80
N ILE A 57 -37.72 -14.61 -4.07
CA ILE A 57 -36.50 -14.01 -4.62
C ILE A 57 -35.61 -15.11 -5.23
N GLN A 58 -35.04 -14.85 -6.40
CA GLN A 58 -34.08 -15.76 -7.04
C GLN A 58 -32.65 -15.22 -7.02
N GLN A 59 -32.48 -13.90 -6.92
CA GLN A 59 -31.19 -13.23 -6.88
C GLN A 59 -31.14 -12.20 -5.74
N LEU A 60 -30.13 -12.32 -4.88
CA LEU A 60 -29.89 -11.39 -3.78
C LEU A 60 -28.56 -10.65 -3.99
N HIS A 61 -28.63 -9.33 -4.13
CA HIS A 61 -27.48 -8.46 -4.30
C HIS A 61 -27.29 -7.61 -3.05
N ILE A 62 -26.18 -7.77 -2.33
CA ILE A 62 -25.93 -7.11 -1.04
C ILE A 62 -24.74 -6.16 -1.16
N GLY A 63 -24.97 -4.86 -0.94
CA GLY A 63 -23.93 -3.84 -0.87
C GLY A 63 -23.55 -3.51 0.55
N LEU A 64 -22.26 -3.42 0.81
CA LEU A 64 -21.69 -2.84 2.03
C LEU A 64 -20.78 -1.69 1.66
N GLU A 65 -20.79 -0.63 2.46
CA GLU A 65 -19.77 0.41 2.34
C GLU A 65 -18.45 -0.08 2.98
N ALA A 66 -17.33 0.12 2.27
CA ALA A 66 -15.99 -0.24 2.71
C ALA A 66 -15.41 0.82 3.66
N THR A 67 -16.09 1.07 4.78
CA THR A 67 -15.66 2.05 5.78
C THR A 67 -14.82 1.36 6.86
N SER A 68 -13.51 1.63 6.83
CA SER A 68 -12.53 1.01 7.73
C SER A 68 -12.54 -0.53 7.61
N ILE A 69 -12.37 -1.24 8.73
CA ILE A 69 -12.37 -2.71 8.84
C ILE A 69 -13.72 -3.29 9.26
N TYR A 70 -14.71 -2.45 9.59
CA TYR A 70 -15.92 -2.88 10.29
C TYR A 70 -16.84 -3.77 9.45
N SER A 71 -16.76 -3.69 8.12
CA SER A 71 -17.56 -4.50 7.20
C SER A 71 -16.93 -5.86 6.87
N VAL A 72 -15.67 -6.11 7.24
CA VAL A 72 -14.92 -7.34 6.85
C VAL A 72 -15.60 -8.60 7.39
N HIS A 73 -15.93 -8.63 8.68
CA HIS A 73 -16.55 -9.78 9.32
C HIS A 73 -17.95 -10.05 8.77
N LEU A 74 -18.78 -9.00 8.65
CA LEU A 74 -20.14 -9.12 8.12
C LEU A 74 -20.12 -9.57 6.66
N ARG A 75 -19.24 -9.01 5.82
CA ARG A 75 -19.05 -9.41 4.42
C ARG A 75 -18.72 -10.90 4.32
N GLN A 76 -17.77 -11.38 5.12
CA GLN A 76 -17.39 -12.80 5.14
C GLN A 76 -18.56 -13.68 5.57
N PHE A 77 -19.26 -13.30 6.64
CA PHE A 77 -20.42 -14.04 7.15
C PHE A 77 -21.54 -14.17 6.10
N LEU A 78 -21.84 -13.08 5.39
CA LEU A 78 -22.84 -13.06 4.32
C LEU A 78 -22.44 -13.93 3.13
N LEU A 79 -21.15 -13.94 2.75
CA LEU A 79 -20.62 -14.76 1.66
C LEU A 79 -20.66 -16.26 1.97
N ASP A 80 -20.37 -16.63 3.23
CA ASP A 80 -20.29 -18.02 3.65
C ASP A 80 -21.66 -18.61 4.07
N SER A 81 -22.63 -17.75 4.34
CA SER A 81 -23.96 -18.13 4.83
C SER A 81 -24.65 -19.17 3.94
N PRO A 82 -24.88 -20.40 4.43
CA PRO A 82 -25.57 -21.44 3.68
C PRO A 82 -27.02 -21.06 3.32
N LYS A 83 -27.68 -20.27 4.17
CA LYS A 83 -29.07 -19.83 3.96
C LYS A 83 -29.21 -18.89 2.77
N LEU A 84 -28.18 -18.13 2.44
CA LEU A 84 -28.23 -17.19 1.33
C LEU A 84 -27.84 -17.85 -0.01
N LYS A 85 -27.08 -18.95 0.00
CA LYS A 85 -26.62 -19.65 -1.22
C LYS A 85 -27.72 -19.96 -2.26
N PRO A 86 -28.96 -20.36 -1.90
CA PRO A 86 -30.02 -20.63 -2.86
C PRO A 86 -30.39 -19.43 -3.76
N TYR A 87 -30.12 -18.20 -3.30
CA TYR A 87 -30.54 -16.97 -3.98
C TYR A 87 -29.46 -16.35 -4.86
N SER A 88 -28.53 -17.16 -5.39
CA SER A 88 -27.43 -16.69 -6.25
C SER A 88 -26.73 -15.43 -5.70
N THR A 89 -26.50 -15.40 -4.38
CA THR A 89 -26.13 -14.19 -3.65
C THR A 89 -24.83 -13.59 -4.14
N LYS A 90 -24.85 -12.26 -4.36
CA LYS A 90 -23.68 -11.46 -4.71
C LYS A 90 -23.47 -10.39 -3.65
N VAL A 91 -22.29 -10.36 -3.06
CA VAL A 91 -21.90 -9.34 -2.07
C VAL A 91 -20.95 -8.34 -2.74
N TYR A 92 -21.16 -7.05 -2.50
CA TYR A 92 -20.43 -5.95 -3.09
C TYR A 92 -19.82 -5.09 -1.99
N GLU A 93 -18.53 -4.84 -2.07
CA GLU A 93 -17.83 -3.89 -1.20
C GLU A 93 -17.59 -2.59 -1.98
N ILE A 94 -18.26 -1.51 -1.55
CA ILE A 94 -18.35 -0.25 -2.29
C ILE A 94 -17.44 0.79 -1.64
N ASN A 95 -16.62 1.47 -2.46
CA ASN A 95 -15.77 2.56 -1.99
C ASN A 95 -16.62 3.71 -1.41
N PRO A 96 -16.35 4.21 -0.18
CA PRO A 96 -17.08 5.31 0.43
C PRO A 96 -17.12 6.58 -0.43
N VAL A 97 -16.06 6.86 -1.20
CA VAL A 97 -16.03 8.01 -2.13
C VAL A 97 -17.05 7.85 -3.26
N MET A 98 -17.29 6.62 -3.74
CA MET A 98 -18.32 6.35 -4.74
C MET A 98 -19.71 6.53 -4.14
N VAL A 99 -19.95 6.00 -2.93
CA VAL A 99 -21.24 6.15 -2.23
C VAL A 99 -21.51 7.63 -1.96
N ALA A 100 -20.55 8.38 -1.42
CA ALA A 100 -20.67 9.81 -1.17
C ALA A 100 -20.92 10.63 -2.45
N SER A 101 -20.29 10.25 -3.56
CA SER A 101 -20.51 10.91 -4.86
C SER A 101 -21.90 10.59 -5.41
N PHE A 102 -22.35 9.34 -5.28
CA PHE A 102 -23.68 8.91 -5.71
C PHE A 102 -24.78 9.54 -4.85
N LYS A 103 -24.56 9.67 -3.53
CA LYS A 103 -25.46 10.34 -2.58
C LYS A 103 -25.82 11.76 -3.01
N LYS A 104 -24.90 12.48 -3.68
CA LYS A 104 -25.16 13.86 -4.18
C LYS A 104 -26.28 13.91 -5.22
N ALA A 105 -26.53 12.83 -5.96
CA ALA A 105 -27.62 12.74 -6.94
C ALA A 105 -29.01 12.77 -6.27
N PHE A 106 -29.10 12.39 -4.99
CA PHE A 106 -30.36 12.39 -4.21
C PHE A 106 -30.64 13.74 -3.52
N GLY A 107 -29.82 14.76 -3.77
CA GLY A 107 -29.95 16.11 -3.21
C GLY A 107 -29.16 16.33 -1.91
N THR A 108 -28.63 17.54 -1.74
CA THR A 108 -27.69 17.92 -0.65
C THR A 108 -28.38 18.29 0.67
N LYS A 109 -29.71 18.34 0.73
CA LYS A 109 -30.49 18.84 1.88
C LYS A 109 -31.15 17.76 2.75
N ARG A 110 -30.89 16.47 2.53
CA ARG A 110 -31.48 15.42 3.37
C ARG A 110 -30.69 15.25 4.67
N PRO A 111 -31.36 15.07 5.83
CA PRO A 111 -30.68 14.80 7.09
C PRO A 111 -29.82 13.54 6.99
N LYS A 112 -28.65 13.56 7.65
CA LYS A 112 -27.77 12.40 7.74
C LYS A 112 -28.40 11.37 8.68
N THR A 113 -29.19 10.46 8.12
CA THR A 113 -29.73 9.30 8.82
C THR A 113 -29.04 8.04 8.30
N ASP A 114 -28.68 7.14 9.20
CA ASP A 114 -28.00 5.87 8.83
C ASP A 114 -28.89 5.02 7.89
N ALA A 115 -30.22 5.16 8.01
CA ALA A 115 -31.21 4.60 7.10
C ALA A 115 -31.06 5.12 5.65
N LEU A 116 -30.73 6.40 5.46
CA LEU A 116 -30.51 6.98 4.14
C LEU A 116 -29.21 6.45 3.54
N ASP A 117 -28.17 6.26 4.35
CA ASP A 117 -26.90 5.72 3.87
C ASP A 117 -27.06 4.26 3.40
N ALA A 118 -27.75 3.42 4.17
CA ALA A 118 -28.11 2.07 3.75
C ALA A 118 -28.98 2.05 2.47
N TYR A 119 -29.94 2.98 2.33
CA TYR A 119 -30.75 3.13 1.12
C TYR A 119 -29.90 3.52 -0.10
N VAL A 120 -28.99 4.48 0.04
CA VAL A 120 -28.10 4.92 -1.05
C VAL A 120 -27.18 3.78 -1.48
N ILE A 121 -26.72 2.95 -0.54
CA ILE A 121 -25.94 1.75 -0.84
C ILE A 121 -26.79 0.75 -1.65
N ALA A 122 -28.04 0.49 -1.24
CA ALA A 122 -28.94 -0.41 -1.96
C ALA A 122 -29.20 0.08 -3.40
N GLU A 123 -29.52 1.37 -3.55
CA GLU A 123 -29.68 2.03 -4.85
C GLU A 123 -28.40 1.96 -5.68
N ARG A 124 -27.22 2.12 -5.06
CA ARG A 124 -25.94 2.01 -5.76
C ARG A 124 -25.75 0.59 -6.31
N VAL A 125 -26.12 -0.45 -5.58
CA VAL A 125 -26.07 -1.82 -6.08
C VAL A 125 -27.08 -2.04 -7.21
N ARG A 126 -28.30 -1.53 -7.05
CA ARG A 126 -29.38 -1.59 -8.06
C ARG A 126 -28.97 -0.92 -9.38
N PHE A 127 -28.27 0.22 -9.31
CA PHE A 127 -27.75 0.92 -10.49
C PHE A 127 -26.69 0.12 -11.25
N GLY A 128 -26.02 -0.85 -10.62
CA GLY A 128 -25.07 -1.75 -11.28
C GLY A 128 -23.69 -1.14 -11.53
N HIS A 129 -22.95 -1.68 -12.49
CA HIS A 129 -21.53 -1.35 -12.73
C HIS A 129 -20.62 -1.57 -11.51
N LEU A 130 -20.94 -2.58 -10.71
CA LEU A 130 -20.13 -3.04 -9.58
C LEU A 130 -19.70 -4.48 -9.84
N THR A 131 -18.50 -4.81 -9.38
CA THR A 131 -18.00 -6.19 -9.38
C THR A 131 -18.23 -6.80 -8.00
N PRO A 132 -18.88 -7.97 -7.89
CA PRO A 132 -19.04 -8.63 -6.60
C PRO A 132 -17.70 -9.10 -6.06
N CYS A 133 -17.62 -9.24 -4.74
CA CYS A 133 -16.48 -9.86 -4.07
C CYS A 133 -16.29 -11.29 -4.59
N SER A 134 -15.09 -11.60 -5.06
CA SER A 134 -14.74 -12.96 -5.51
C SER A 134 -14.10 -13.76 -4.37
N ARG A 135 -14.17 -15.09 -4.47
CA ARG A 135 -13.44 -15.96 -3.54
C ARG A 135 -11.93 -15.77 -3.63
N GLU A 136 -11.37 -15.49 -4.82
CA GLU A 136 -9.93 -15.22 -4.93
C GLU A 136 -9.53 -13.96 -4.13
N THR A 137 -10.42 -12.96 -4.04
CA THR A 137 -10.17 -11.77 -3.22
C THR A 137 -10.02 -12.13 -1.74
N ILE A 138 -10.81 -13.08 -1.24
CA ILE A 138 -10.75 -13.57 0.15
C ILE A 138 -9.41 -14.27 0.42
N VAL A 139 -8.96 -15.14 -0.50
CA VAL A 139 -7.67 -15.85 -0.37
C VAL A 139 -6.50 -14.88 -0.24
N THR A 140 -6.55 -13.76 -0.97
CA THR A 140 -5.48 -12.76 -0.96
C THR A 140 -5.56 -11.76 0.20
N GLU A 141 -6.63 -11.76 0.98
CA GLU A 141 -6.86 -10.73 2.01
C GLU A 141 -5.90 -10.78 3.20
N PRO A 142 -5.53 -11.95 3.76
CA PRO A 142 -4.48 -12.03 4.77
C PRO A 142 -3.15 -11.46 4.25
N LEU A 143 -2.77 -11.84 3.03
CA LEU A 143 -1.57 -11.30 2.37
C LEU A 143 -1.66 -9.78 2.18
N ARG A 144 -2.85 -9.25 1.88
CA ARG A 144 -3.11 -7.81 1.78
C ARG A 144 -2.90 -7.11 3.12
N GLN A 145 -3.36 -7.69 4.22
CA GLN A 145 -3.13 -7.10 5.55
C GLN A 145 -1.63 -7.05 5.88
N LEU A 146 -0.91 -8.14 5.65
CA LEU A 146 0.53 -8.23 5.91
C LEU A 146 1.34 -7.26 5.04
N THR A 147 1.02 -7.19 3.74
CA THR A 147 1.72 -6.28 2.80
C THR A 147 1.39 -4.81 3.08
N ARG A 148 0.19 -4.47 3.56
CA ARG A 148 -0.12 -3.11 4.01
C ARG A 148 0.60 -2.75 5.31
N LEU A 149 0.65 -3.66 6.29
CA LEU A 149 1.44 -3.50 7.51
C LEU A 149 2.92 -3.26 7.18
N ARG A 150 3.46 -4.01 6.22
CA ARG A 150 4.84 -3.84 5.78
C ARG A 150 5.10 -2.43 5.25
N LEU A 151 4.20 -1.87 4.42
CA LEU A 151 4.34 -0.49 3.95
C LEU A 151 4.35 0.49 5.13
N HIS A 152 3.45 0.29 6.10
CA HIS A 152 3.40 1.14 7.29
C HIS A 152 4.71 1.10 8.08
N LEU A 153 5.29 -0.08 8.32
CA LEU A 153 6.58 -0.21 8.99
C LEU A 153 7.72 0.45 8.19
N VAL A 154 7.72 0.34 6.85
CA VAL A 154 8.69 1.06 6.00
C VAL A 154 8.56 2.57 6.13
N GLU A 155 7.34 3.09 6.18
CA GLU A 155 7.07 4.52 6.39
C GLU A 155 7.55 4.97 7.78
N MET A 156 7.33 4.16 8.82
CA MET A 156 7.85 4.42 10.17
C MET A 156 9.38 4.43 10.22
N VAL A 157 10.05 3.45 9.59
CA VAL A 157 11.52 3.45 9.47
C VAL A 157 12.00 4.72 8.77
N THR A 158 11.33 5.13 7.70
CA THR A 158 11.70 6.34 6.95
C THR A 158 11.53 7.59 7.81
N ALA A 159 10.45 7.68 8.59
CA ALA A 159 10.20 8.78 9.52
C ALA A 159 11.27 8.85 10.61
N GLU A 160 11.62 7.72 11.22
CA GLU A 160 12.67 7.64 12.24
C GLU A 160 14.06 7.94 11.65
N GLN A 161 14.35 7.54 10.41
CA GLN A 161 15.58 7.92 9.71
C GLN A 161 15.65 9.43 9.48
N ASN A 162 14.56 10.07 9.06
CA ASN A 162 14.54 11.51 8.89
C ASN A 162 14.72 12.24 10.23
N ARG A 163 14.09 11.73 11.30
CA ARG A 163 14.30 12.24 12.67
C ARG A 163 15.76 12.10 13.10
N ALA A 164 16.36 10.93 12.88
CA ALA A 164 17.77 10.69 13.20
C ALA A 164 18.71 11.60 12.41
N LEU A 165 18.43 11.88 11.13
CA LEU A 165 19.21 12.83 10.33
C LEU A 165 19.17 14.25 10.90
N ASN A 166 18.01 14.69 11.39
CA ASN A 166 17.88 16.02 12.03
C ASN A 166 18.66 16.09 13.35
N LEU A 167 18.56 15.05 14.19
CA LEU A 167 19.32 14.97 15.45
C LEU A 167 20.83 14.86 15.18
N LEU A 168 21.21 14.09 14.16
CA LEU A 168 22.58 13.99 13.71
C LEU A 168 23.13 15.32 13.22
N PHE A 169 22.34 16.12 12.47
CA PHE A 169 22.75 17.47 12.10
C PHE A 169 22.97 18.35 13.33
N LEU A 170 22.18 18.17 14.39
CA LEU A 170 22.35 18.90 15.64
C LEU A 170 23.64 18.51 16.38
N LYS A 171 23.88 17.19 16.53
CA LYS A 171 25.10 16.65 17.18
C LYS A 171 26.36 16.88 16.33
N PHE A 172 26.24 16.77 15.01
CA PHE A 172 27.34 16.68 14.06
C PHE A 172 26.94 17.27 12.69
N SER A 173 26.82 18.61 12.62
CA SER A 173 26.27 19.36 11.48
C SER A 173 26.86 19.03 10.11
N ASN A 174 28.17 18.79 10.03
CA ASN A 174 28.86 18.59 8.76
C ASN A 174 28.87 17.14 8.28
N TYR A 175 28.40 16.19 9.10
CA TYR A 175 28.46 14.77 8.81
C TYR A 175 27.80 14.40 7.48
N HIS A 176 26.64 14.99 7.18
CA HIS A 176 25.91 14.71 5.94
C HIS A 176 26.55 15.34 4.70
N GLN A 177 27.21 16.49 4.84
CA GLN A 177 27.89 17.18 3.74
C GLN A 177 29.18 16.47 3.37
N ASP A 178 29.96 16.08 4.39
CA ASP A 178 31.28 15.50 4.23
C ASP A 178 31.26 14.01 3.91
N LYS A 179 30.13 13.33 4.20
CA LYS A 179 29.87 11.92 3.89
C LYS A 179 31.08 11.01 4.18
N PRO A 180 31.55 10.96 5.44
CA PRO A 180 32.68 10.12 5.81
C PRO A 180 32.42 8.62 5.52
N PHE A 181 31.15 8.22 5.47
CA PHE A 181 30.72 6.89 5.08
C PHE A 181 29.78 6.94 3.88
N SER A 182 29.82 5.90 3.05
CA SER A 182 28.88 5.70 1.95
C SER A 182 27.43 5.47 2.41
N GLN A 183 27.25 4.91 3.62
CA GLN A 183 25.96 4.69 4.26
C GLN A 183 25.94 5.29 5.66
N THR A 184 25.17 6.36 5.86
CA THR A 184 25.02 7.07 7.15
C THR A 184 24.50 6.18 8.27
N PHE A 185 23.64 5.20 7.96
CA PHE A 185 23.11 4.24 8.92
C PHE A 185 23.81 2.86 8.85
N GLY A 186 25.04 2.82 8.31
CA GLY A 186 25.87 1.63 8.31
C GLY A 186 26.43 1.31 9.70
N LYS A 187 26.87 0.07 9.95
CA LYS A 187 27.33 -0.37 11.28
C LYS A 187 28.45 0.49 11.88
N ALA A 188 29.56 0.67 11.15
CA ALA A 188 30.67 1.50 11.58
C ALA A 188 30.26 2.97 11.81
N SER A 189 29.46 3.51 10.89
CA SER A 189 28.89 4.86 10.98
C SER A 189 28.07 5.05 12.26
N LEU A 190 27.20 4.09 12.59
CA LEU A 190 26.37 4.13 13.79
C LEU A 190 27.20 4.00 15.07
N ALA A 191 28.20 3.12 15.09
CA ALA A 191 29.09 2.95 16.25
C ALA A 191 29.80 4.27 16.58
N VAL A 192 30.39 4.93 15.57
CA VAL A 192 31.04 6.23 15.74
C VAL A 192 30.07 7.30 16.28
N LEU A 193 28.84 7.34 15.77
CA LEU A 193 27.84 8.32 16.19
C LEU A 193 27.29 8.10 17.60
N GLN A 194 27.33 6.85 18.08
CA GLN A 194 26.83 6.47 19.40
C GLN A 194 27.91 6.61 20.48
N GLU A 195 29.16 6.29 20.16
CA GLU A 195 30.23 6.21 21.15
C GLU A 195 31.02 7.51 21.31
N PHE A 196 31.06 8.36 20.26
CA PHE A 196 31.91 9.54 20.29
C PHE A 196 31.17 10.84 20.01
N THR A 197 31.67 11.90 20.61
CA THR A 197 31.40 13.30 20.34
C THR A 197 32.37 13.85 19.28
N PRO A 198 32.04 14.99 18.63
CA PRO A 198 32.99 15.63 17.72
C PRO A 198 34.35 15.96 18.36
N ASP A 199 34.38 16.31 19.65
CA ASP A 199 35.64 16.63 20.34
C ASP A 199 36.48 15.38 20.60
N GLU A 200 35.87 14.30 21.09
CA GLU A 200 36.57 13.02 21.28
C GLU A 200 37.15 12.48 19.97
N LEU A 201 36.43 12.65 18.84
CA LEU A 201 36.93 12.25 17.53
C LEU A 201 38.16 13.04 17.07
N ILE A 202 38.28 14.31 17.48
CA ILE A 202 39.43 15.15 17.13
C ILE A 202 40.67 14.69 17.91
N GLU A 203 40.49 14.45 19.21
CA GLU A 203 41.55 14.08 20.14
C GLU A 203 42.04 12.63 19.94
N MET A 204 41.16 11.71 19.56
CA MET A 204 41.50 10.31 19.32
C MET A 204 42.59 10.17 18.24
N PRO A 205 43.66 9.36 18.43
CA PRO A 205 44.66 9.07 17.40
C PRO A 205 44.05 8.58 16.08
N LEU A 206 44.70 8.90 14.95
CA LEU A 206 44.13 8.55 13.64
C LEU A 206 44.09 7.04 13.43
N GLU A 207 45.14 6.37 13.87
CA GLU A 207 45.35 4.92 13.80
C GLU A 207 44.29 4.19 14.62
N GLU A 208 44.05 4.65 15.85
CA GLU A 208 43.02 4.11 16.74
C GLU A 208 41.61 4.28 16.16
N LEU A 209 41.29 5.46 15.62
CA LEU A 209 40.01 5.71 14.96
C LEU A 209 39.83 4.82 13.72
N ALA A 210 40.88 4.62 12.94
CA ALA A 210 40.84 3.74 11.76
C ALA A 210 40.61 2.27 12.16
N GLU A 211 41.26 1.79 13.21
CA GLU A 211 41.04 0.45 13.77
C GLU A 211 39.62 0.27 14.31
N PHE A 212 39.09 1.27 15.03
CA PHE A 212 37.71 1.28 15.51
C PHE A 212 36.70 1.16 14.36
N ILE A 213 36.91 1.95 13.30
CA ILE A 213 36.05 1.92 12.10
C ILE A 213 36.14 0.56 11.42
N GLN A 214 37.35 -0.01 11.30
CA GLN A 214 37.58 -1.28 10.63
C GLN A 214 36.90 -2.44 11.35
N SER A 215 37.03 -2.51 12.68
CA SER A 215 36.41 -3.54 13.51
C SER A 215 34.88 -3.51 13.42
N HIS A 216 34.28 -2.33 13.50
CA HIS A 216 32.81 -2.14 13.37
C HIS A 216 32.31 -2.20 11.91
N GLY A 217 33.22 -2.19 10.95
CA GLY A 217 32.98 -2.37 9.51
C GLY A 217 32.99 -3.82 9.05
N ASN A 218 33.04 -4.79 9.98
CA ASN A 218 33.30 -6.22 9.69
C ASN A 218 34.59 -6.45 8.88
N ASN A 219 35.61 -5.60 9.00
CA ASN A 219 36.86 -5.66 8.25
C ASN A 219 36.73 -5.63 6.72
N LYS A 220 35.63 -5.07 6.19
CA LYS A 220 35.35 -5.01 4.73
C LYS A 220 35.45 -3.60 4.15
N LEU A 221 35.87 -2.62 4.94
CA LEU A 221 35.98 -1.23 4.49
C LEU A 221 37.28 -1.06 3.70
N ALA A 222 37.17 -0.51 2.49
CA ALA A 222 38.31 -0.41 1.56
C ALA A 222 39.39 0.60 2.01
N SER A 223 39.02 1.59 2.83
CA SER A 223 39.93 2.68 3.22
C SER A 223 39.54 3.29 4.58
N PRO A 224 39.72 2.57 5.70
CA PRO A 224 39.34 3.06 7.03
C PRO A 224 40.09 4.34 7.42
N GLU A 225 41.37 4.48 7.07
CA GLU A 225 42.15 5.69 7.35
C GLU A 225 41.57 6.94 6.66
N ASN A 226 41.13 6.82 5.41
CA ASN A 226 40.50 7.93 4.69
C ASN A 226 39.16 8.32 5.32
N MET A 227 38.39 7.34 5.81
CA MET A 227 37.16 7.59 6.56
C MET A 227 37.45 8.29 7.89
N ALA A 228 38.50 7.86 8.62
CA ALA A 228 38.94 8.49 9.86
C ALA A 228 39.39 9.95 9.64
N LYS A 229 40.16 10.22 8.58
CA LYS A 229 40.55 11.58 8.18
C LYS A 229 39.33 12.45 7.87
N ALA A 230 38.38 11.92 7.09
CA ALA A 230 37.14 12.62 6.75
C ALA A 230 36.27 12.90 7.99
N LEU A 231 36.19 11.95 8.94
CA LEU A 231 35.48 12.12 10.21
C LEU A 231 36.10 13.22 11.06
N LYS A 232 37.43 13.21 11.24
CA LYS A 232 38.14 14.26 11.96
C LYS A 232 37.92 15.63 11.32
N GLN A 233 37.98 15.71 9.99
CA GLN A 233 37.73 16.95 9.27
C GLN A 233 36.29 17.45 9.44
N ALA A 234 35.31 16.53 9.40
CA ALA A 234 33.92 16.87 9.67
C ALA A 234 33.78 17.36 11.12
N ALA A 235 34.39 16.67 12.08
CA ALA A 235 34.28 16.97 13.51
C ALA A 235 34.85 18.35 13.84
N ARG A 236 35.97 18.74 13.20
CA ARG A 236 36.55 20.10 13.30
C ARG A 236 35.62 21.20 12.79
N ARG A 237 34.79 20.90 11.78
CA ARG A 237 33.85 21.86 11.18
C ARG A 237 32.49 21.87 11.85
N ALA A 238 32.19 20.87 12.67
CA ALA A 238 30.89 20.74 13.32
C ALA A 238 30.66 21.85 14.36
N TYR A 239 29.43 22.36 14.46
CA TYR A 239 29.05 23.24 15.56
C TYR A 239 29.12 22.51 16.89
N ARG A 240 29.56 23.21 17.95
CA ARG A 240 29.53 22.69 19.32
C ARG A 240 28.20 23.03 19.97
N LEU A 241 27.54 21.99 20.46
CA LEU A 241 26.35 22.14 21.30
C LEU A 241 26.78 22.45 22.72
N ASN A 242 25.95 23.21 23.44
CA ASN A 242 26.11 23.29 24.88
C ASN A 242 25.92 21.90 25.52
N PRO A 243 26.57 21.59 26.66
CA PRO A 243 26.58 20.24 27.22
C PRO A 243 25.18 19.67 27.53
N LYS A 244 24.25 20.52 28.00
CA LYS A 244 22.87 20.08 28.30
C LYS A 244 22.12 19.67 27.04
N MET A 245 22.27 20.44 25.96
CA MET A 245 21.66 20.15 24.66
C MET A 245 22.29 18.93 24.00
N LEU A 246 23.62 18.77 24.12
CA LEU A 246 24.33 17.59 23.64
C LEU A 246 23.80 16.32 24.30
N ALA A 247 23.75 16.29 25.64
CA ALA A 247 23.22 15.15 26.39
C ALA A 247 21.78 14.79 25.99
N ALA A 248 20.90 15.80 25.86
CA ALA A 248 19.53 15.58 25.39
C ALA A 248 19.48 15.04 23.96
N CYS A 249 20.31 15.58 23.06
CA CYS A 249 20.41 15.14 21.67
C CYS A 249 20.93 13.70 21.56
N GLU A 250 21.88 13.30 22.40
CA GLU A 250 22.45 11.96 22.42
C GLU A 250 21.45 10.91 22.89
N VAL A 251 20.71 11.20 23.96
CA VAL A 251 19.61 10.33 24.40
C VAL A 251 18.56 10.21 23.30
N ALA A 252 18.11 11.32 22.72
CA ALA A 252 17.11 11.31 21.66
C ALA A 252 17.59 10.55 20.41
N LEU A 253 18.84 10.74 20.00
CA LEU A 253 19.45 10.04 18.86
C LEU A 253 19.57 8.55 19.13
N SER A 254 20.05 8.16 20.31
CA SER A 254 20.20 6.76 20.72
C SER A 254 18.85 6.02 20.66
N LEU A 255 17.81 6.57 21.29
CA LEU A 255 16.45 5.98 21.24
C LEU A 255 15.89 5.91 19.82
N THR A 256 16.10 6.95 19.01
CA THR A 256 15.67 6.97 17.60
C THR A 256 16.38 5.88 16.79
N LEU A 257 17.69 5.66 17.00
CA LEU A 257 18.45 4.61 16.33
C LEU A 257 18.02 3.20 16.78
N GLN A 258 17.71 3.02 18.06
CA GLN A 258 17.16 1.76 18.58
C GLN A 258 15.80 1.44 17.93
N ASN A 259 14.93 2.44 17.76
CA ASN A 259 13.66 2.29 17.04
C ASN A 259 13.87 1.85 15.59
N ILE A 260 14.80 2.48 14.87
CA ILE A 260 15.14 2.10 13.48
C ILE A 260 15.56 0.63 13.42
N ASP A 261 16.42 0.18 14.33
CA ASP A 261 16.89 -1.21 14.34
C ASP A 261 15.75 -2.18 14.68
N HIS A 262 14.94 -1.86 15.69
CA HIS A 262 13.76 -2.66 16.07
C HIS A 262 12.79 -2.82 14.90
N LEU A 263 12.39 -1.72 14.26
CA LEU A 263 11.48 -1.72 13.11
C LEU A 263 12.07 -2.49 11.92
N LYS A 264 13.37 -2.39 11.67
CA LYS A 264 14.06 -3.19 10.64
C LYS A 264 14.03 -4.69 10.94
N ARG A 265 14.17 -5.09 12.21
CA ARG A 265 14.04 -6.50 12.62
C ARG A 265 12.61 -7.00 12.43
N GLN A 266 11.61 -6.21 12.82
CA GLN A 266 10.19 -6.52 12.59
C GLN A 266 9.89 -6.66 11.09
N LEU A 267 10.41 -5.77 10.24
CA LEU A 267 10.30 -5.89 8.78
C LEU A 267 10.88 -7.21 8.26
N LYS A 268 12.05 -7.64 8.73
CA LYS A 268 12.65 -8.93 8.33
C LYS A 268 11.79 -10.13 8.76
N GLN A 269 11.18 -10.06 9.95
CA GLN A 269 10.27 -11.11 10.42
C GLN A 269 9.01 -11.15 9.55
N LEU A 270 8.40 -9.99 9.29
CA LEU A 270 7.22 -9.85 8.46
C LEU A 270 7.47 -10.30 7.01
N ASP A 271 8.64 -9.99 6.44
CA ASP A 271 9.03 -10.41 5.09
C ASP A 271 9.02 -11.93 4.95
N LYS A 272 9.46 -12.68 5.98
CA LYS A 272 9.39 -14.15 5.99
C LYS A 272 7.96 -14.66 5.99
N VAL A 273 7.07 -14.04 6.78
CA VAL A 273 5.65 -14.40 6.82
C VAL A 273 4.99 -14.13 5.48
N ILE A 274 5.24 -12.95 4.88
CA ILE A 274 4.71 -12.59 3.55
C ILE A 274 5.16 -13.59 2.48
N CYS A 275 6.45 -13.98 2.48
CA CYS A 275 6.94 -14.98 1.54
C CYS A 275 6.23 -16.33 1.70
N ARG A 276 6.05 -16.81 2.94
CA ARG A 276 5.34 -18.06 3.22
C ARG A 276 3.87 -18.02 2.77
N GLU A 277 3.16 -16.93 3.04
CA GLU A 277 1.77 -16.77 2.59
C GLU A 277 1.67 -16.69 1.06
N LEU A 278 2.67 -16.10 0.39
CA LEU A 278 2.72 -16.05 -1.07
C LEU A 278 2.89 -17.44 -1.70
N GLU A 279 3.66 -18.34 -1.07
CA GLU A 279 3.88 -19.70 -1.58
C GLU A 279 2.59 -20.51 -1.69
N ALA A 280 1.61 -20.23 -0.82
CA ALA A 280 0.28 -20.87 -0.86
C ALA A 280 -0.62 -20.35 -2.00
N ILE A 281 -0.22 -19.27 -2.68
CA ILE A 281 -1.02 -18.63 -3.73
C ILE A 281 -0.38 -18.92 -5.11
N PRO A 282 -1.07 -19.65 -6.00
CA PRO A 282 -0.59 -19.87 -7.36
C PRO A 282 -0.40 -18.53 -8.09
N GLN A 283 0.83 -18.23 -8.50
CA GLN A 283 1.15 -16.97 -9.16
C GLN A 283 2.35 -17.10 -10.11
N THR A 284 2.41 -16.19 -11.09
CA THR A 284 3.40 -16.22 -12.18
C THR A 284 4.39 -15.06 -12.12
N LEU A 285 4.19 -14.08 -11.25
CA LEU A 285 4.97 -12.85 -11.20
C LEU A 285 6.42 -13.06 -10.77
N THR A 286 6.70 -13.98 -9.84
CA THR A 286 8.08 -14.24 -9.38
C THR A 286 8.97 -14.87 -10.46
N SER A 287 8.40 -15.33 -11.57
CA SER A 287 9.18 -15.79 -12.73
C SER A 287 9.87 -14.67 -13.51
N VAL A 288 9.46 -13.41 -13.31
CA VAL A 288 10.09 -12.26 -13.94
C VAL A 288 11.38 -11.91 -13.17
N LYS A 289 12.54 -12.05 -13.84
CA LYS A 289 13.82 -11.63 -13.26
C LYS A 289 13.76 -10.17 -12.80
N GLY A 290 14.03 -9.93 -11.52
CA GLY A 290 13.94 -8.62 -10.88
C GLY A 290 12.61 -8.33 -10.18
N LEU A 291 11.62 -9.22 -10.25
CA LEU A 291 10.38 -9.13 -9.49
C LEU A 291 10.41 -10.11 -8.30
N GLY A 292 10.84 -9.61 -7.14
CA GLY A 292 10.97 -10.42 -5.92
C GLY A 292 9.63 -10.77 -5.25
N PRO A 293 9.63 -11.73 -4.30
CA PRO A 293 8.41 -12.24 -3.66
C PRO A 293 7.62 -11.15 -2.93
N ILE A 294 8.29 -10.23 -2.23
CA ILE A 294 7.60 -9.12 -1.54
C ILE A 294 6.82 -8.22 -2.51
N SER A 295 7.43 -7.86 -3.65
CA SER A 295 6.76 -7.04 -4.66
C SER A 295 5.62 -7.79 -5.33
N ALA A 296 5.82 -9.08 -5.66
CA ALA A 296 4.79 -9.94 -6.20
C ALA A 296 3.60 -10.06 -5.23
N ALA A 297 3.87 -10.32 -3.95
CA ALA A 297 2.86 -10.41 -2.89
C ALA A 297 2.02 -9.14 -2.79
N GLY A 298 2.66 -7.97 -2.70
CA GLY A 298 1.94 -6.69 -2.61
C GLY A 298 1.11 -6.37 -3.86
N ILE A 299 1.58 -6.77 -5.05
CA ILE A 299 0.82 -6.61 -6.30
C ILE A 299 -0.40 -7.54 -6.32
N ILE A 300 -0.19 -8.84 -6.06
CA ILE A 300 -1.26 -9.87 -6.09
C ILE A 300 -2.32 -9.55 -5.04
N ALA A 301 -1.89 -9.17 -3.83
CA ALA A 301 -2.80 -8.91 -2.73
C ALA A 301 -3.73 -7.71 -2.96
N GLU A 302 -3.26 -6.69 -3.66
CA GLU A 302 -4.09 -5.52 -3.99
C GLU A 302 -4.93 -5.71 -5.25
N ILE A 303 -4.50 -6.58 -6.17
CA ILE A 303 -5.29 -6.97 -7.35
C ILE A 303 -6.46 -7.88 -6.94
N GLY A 304 -6.19 -8.89 -6.11
CA GLY A 304 -7.13 -9.97 -5.83
C GLY A 304 -7.38 -10.80 -7.09
N ASP A 305 -8.64 -10.93 -7.50
CA ASP A 305 -8.97 -11.52 -8.80
C ASP A 305 -8.63 -10.57 -9.95
N ILE A 306 -7.77 -11.01 -10.87
CA ILE A 306 -7.42 -10.24 -12.07
C ILE A 306 -8.61 -10.07 -13.03
N LYS A 307 -9.57 -11.01 -13.05
CA LYS A 307 -10.71 -11.01 -13.99
C LYS A 307 -11.69 -9.87 -13.75
N ARG A 308 -11.64 -9.22 -12.58
CA ARG A 308 -12.40 -7.99 -12.32
C ARG A 308 -11.99 -6.82 -13.22
N PHE A 309 -10.81 -6.88 -13.84
CA PHE A 309 -10.30 -5.85 -14.72
C PHE A 309 -10.49 -6.28 -16.18
N LYS A 310 -11.22 -5.48 -16.95
CA LYS A 310 -11.45 -5.73 -18.38
C LYS A 310 -10.16 -5.75 -19.21
N ASP A 311 -9.18 -4.93 -18.84
CA ASP A 311 -7.93 -4.74 -19.56
C ASP A 311 -6.84 -4.16 -18.65
N GLN A 312 -5.61 -4.10 -19.17
CA GLN A 312 -4.47 -3.50 -18.48
C GLN A 312 -4.64 -2.00 -18.18
N ALA A 313 -5.51 -1.28 -18.90
CA ALA A 313 -5.74 0.14 -18.69
C ALA A 313 -6.63 0.37 -17.46
N ALA A 314 -7.64 -0.47 -17.27
CA ALA A 314 -8.47 -0.51 -16.07
C ALA A 314 -7.63 -0.82 -14.82
N LEU A 315 -6.71 -1.79 -14.92
CA LEU A 315 -5.77 -2.09 -13.82
C LEU A 315 -4.85 -0.89 -13.51
N ALA A 316 -4.34 -0.20 -14.53
CA ALA A 316 -3.53 0.99 -14.29
C ALA A 316 -4.32 2.16 -13.70
N GLN A 317 -5.57 2.35 -14.12
CA GLN A 317 -6.47 3.34 -13.53
C GLN A 317 -6.73 3.01 -12.06
N TYR A 318 -6.94 1.74 -11.74
CA TYR A 318 -7.09 1.28 -10.36
C TYR A 318 -5.84 1.54 -9.51
N ALA A 319 -4.64 1.32 -10.05
CA ALA A 319 -3.39 1.71 -9.39
C ALA A 319 -3.16 3.25 -9.37
N GLY A 320 -3.97 4.02 -10.11
CA GLY A 320 -3.75 5.43 -10.45
C GLY A 320 -2.38 5.69 -11.05
N LEU A 321 -1.95 4.80 -11.95
CA LEU A 321 -0.85 4.96 -12.89
C LEU A 321 -1.37 5.48 -14.23
N THR A 322 -2.34 6.40 -14.18
CA THR A 322 -2.94 7.06 -15.33
C THR A 322 -2.76 8.56 -15.20
N TRP A 323 -2.62 9.23 -16.33
CA TRP A 323 -2.56 10.69 -16.40
C TRP A 323 -3.94 11.21 -16.76
N THR A 324 -4.40 12.23 -16.05
CA THR A 324 -5.64 12.92 -16.40
C THR A 324 -5.48 13.52 -17.80
N ARG A 325 -6.38 13.16 -18.72
CA ARG A 325 -6.55 13.92 -19.96
C ARG A 325 -7.40 15.14 -19.60
N TYR A 326 -6.76 16.30 -19.45
CA TYR A 326 -7.47 17.57 -19.58
C TYR A 326 -7.38 17.96 -21.05
N GLN A 327 -8.41 17.60 -21.82
CA GLN A 327 -8.63 18.13 -23.16
C GLN A 327 -9.77 19.13 -23.05
N SER A 328 -9.43 20.42 -23.02
CA SER A 328 -10.39 21.50 -23.25
C SER A 328 -10.05 22.12 -24.60
N GLY A 329 -10.76 21.74 -25.66
CA GLY A 329 -10.48 22.18 -27.02
C GLY A 329 -9.07 21.80 -27.50
N ASP A 330 -8.38 22.74 -28.16
CA ASP A 330 -7.06 22.57 -28.80
C ASP A 330 -5.85 22.59 -27.84
N PHE A 331 -6.05 22.62 -26.52
CA PHE A 331 -4.96 22.66 -25.56
C PHE A 331 -4.61 21.26 -25.02
N ASP A 332 -3.40 20.77 -25.33
CA ASP A 332 -2.81 19.58 -24.70
C ASP A 332 -1.66 19.99 -23.79
N ALA A 333 -1.83 19.82 -22.48
CA ALA A 333 -0.83 20.21 -21.49
C ALA A 333 0.36 19.24 -21.49
N GLU A 334 1.58 19.78 -21.60
CA GLU A 334 2.84 19.02 -21.55
C GLU A 334 3.11 18.37 -20.18
N GLU A 335 2.72 19.04 -19.08
CA GLU A 335 2.84 18.53 -17.72
C GLU A 335 1.53 17.95 -17.19
N ARG A 336 1.43 16.61 -17.20
CA ARG A 336 0.25 15.91 -16.68
C ARG A 336 0.48 15.38 -15.27
N ARG A 337 -0.36 15.80 -14.33
CA ARG A 337 -0.34 15.28 -12.96
C ARG A 337 -0.85 13.83 -12.93
N LEU A 338 -0.17 13.00 -12.15
CA LEU A 338 -0.63 11.65 -11.85
C LEU A 338 -1.94 11.71 -11.07
N THR A 339 -2.93 10.89 -11.44
CA THR A 339 -4.18 10.84 -10.67
C THR A 339 -3.91 10.31 -9.26
N LYS A 340 -4.17 11.15 -8.24
CA LYS A 340 -4.10 10.72 -6.83
C LYS A 340 -5.26 9.80 -6.43
N SER A 341 -6.29 9.71 -7.28
CA SER A 341 -7.38 8.73 -7.19
C SER A 341 -6.88 7.37 -7.70
N GLY A 342 -6.57 6.46 -6.77
CA GLY A 342 -6.17 5.07 -7.06
C GLY A 342 -5.67 4.36 -5.81
N ASN A 343 -5.53 3.04 -5.87
CA ASN A 343 -5.02 2.23 -4.78
C ASN A 343 -3.54 2.56 -4.51
N ARG A 344 -3.28 3.28 -3.42
CA ARG A 344 -1.93 3.74 -3.04
C ARG A 344 -0.96 2.59 -2.79
N TYR A 345 -1.44 1.47 -2.25
CA TYR A 345 -0.63 0.30 -1.94
C TYR A 345 -0.18 -0.40 -3.22
N LEU A 346 -1.12 -0.64 -4.14
CA LEU A 346 -0.80 -1.23 -5.44
C LEU A 346 0.22 -0.36 -6.20
N ARG A 347 0.03 0.97 -6.18
CA ARG A 347 0.96 1.92 -6.79
C ARG A 347 2.35 1.82 -6.18
N TYR A 348 2.45 1.80 -4.85
CA TYR A 348 3.71 1.65 -4.14
C TYR A 348 4.44 0.39 -4.59
N TYR A 349 3.77 -0.77 -4.57
CA TYR A 349 4.39 -2.04 -4.94
C TYR A 349 4.81 -2.11 -6.41
N LEU A 350 4.01 -1.55 -7.33
CA LEU A 350 4.38 -1.45 -8.75
C LEU A 350 5.59 -0.55 -8.98
N VAL A 351 5.70 0.57 -8.25
CA VAL A 351 6.84 1.49 -8.36
C VAL A 351 8.11 0.88 -7.76
N GLN A 352 8.01 0.18 -6.62
CA GLN A 352 9.13 -0.57 -6.03
C GLN A 352 9.59 -1.70 -6.96
N ALA A 353 8.64 -2.45 -7.52
CA ALA A 353 8.92 -3.47 -8.53
C ALA A 353 9.64 -2.89 -9.76
N ALA A 354 9.18 -1.75 -10.29
CA ALA A 354 9.84 -1.07 -11.39
C ALA A 354 11.28 -0.64 -11.05
N ASN A 355 11.53 -0.21 -9.80
CA ASN A 355 12.86 0.17 -9.35
C ASN A 355 13.82 -1.03 -9.27
N SER A 356 13.30 -2.20 -8.91
CA SER A 356 14.07 -3.45 -8.95
C SER A 356 14.30 -3.93 -10.38
N LEU A 357 13.27 -3.90 -11.23
CA LEU A 357 13.35 -4.34 -12.62
C LEU A 357 14.35 -3.53 -13.44
N ARG A 358 14.43 -2.20 -13.27
CA ARG A 358 15.42 -1.38 -14.00
C ARG A 358 16.88 -1.76 -13.70
N VAL A 359 17.14 -2.46 -12.59
CA VAL A 359 18.49 -2.90 -12.19
C VAL A 359 18.78 -4.31 -12.71
N HIS A 360 17.77 -5.19 -12.70
CA HIS A 360 17.98 -6.63 -12.91
C HIS A 360 17.44 -7.16 -14.24
N ASN A 361 16.68 -6.37 -14.99
CA ASN A 361 16.07 -6.74 -16.27
C ASN A 361 16.45 -5.73 -17.36
N GLU A 362 17.12 -6.21 -18.42
CA GLU A 362 17.67 -5.35 -19.48
C GLU A 362 16.58 -4.62 -20.28
N GLU A 363 15.42 -5.24 -20.54
CA GLU A 363 14.30 -4.57 -21.24
C GLU A 363 13.77 -3.38 -20.43
N TYR A 364 13.58 -3.58 -19.14
CA TYR A 364 13.11 -2.52 -18.23
C TYR A 364 14.18 -1.46 -17.97
N LYS A 365 15.46 -1.83 -17.95
CA LYS A 365 16.59 -0.91 -17.85
C LYS A 365 16.67 0.01 -19.05
N ALA A 366 16.62 -0.53 -20.27
CA ALA A 366 16.62 0.24 -21.51
C ALA A 366 15.43 1.21 -21.58
N TYR A 367 14.23 0.72 -21.25
CA TYR A 367 13.04 1.58 -21.19
C TYR A 367 13.17 2.69 -20.16
N TYR A 368 13.64 2.39 -18.95
CA TYR A 368 13.87 3.38 -17.91
C TYR A 368 14.89 4.44 -18.35
N GLN A 369 16.01 4.04 -18.94
CA GLN A 369 17.06 4.96 -19.42
C GLN A 369 16.53 5.89 -20.52
N SER A 370 15.79 5.36 -21.51
CA SER A 370 15.13 6.17 -22.52
C SER A 370 14.22 7.24 -21.89
N LYS A 371 13.34 6.86 -20.95
CA LYS A 371 12.46 7.81 -20.25
C LYS A 371 13.17 8.79 -19.32
N TYR A 372 14.36 8.41 -18.83
CA TYR A 372 15.19 9.27 -17.99
C TYR A 372 15.79 10.42 -18.80
N HIS A 373 16.26 10.15 -20.02
CA HIS A 373 16.90 11.15 -20.88
C HIS A 373 15.91 12.04 -21.65
N GLU A 374 14.62 11.70 -21.70
CA GLU A 374 13.58 12.52 -22.34
C GLU A 374 13.33 13.89 -21.68
N VAL A 375 13.68 14.06 -20.40
CA VAL A 375 13.40 15.28 -19.64
C VAL A 375 14.63 15.77 -18.91
N THR A 376 14.66 17.05 -18.55
CA THR A 376 15.75 17.66 -17.76
C THR A 376 15.43 17.74 -16.27
N LYS A 377 14.14 17.79 -15.90
CA LYS A 377 13.67 17.88 -14.52
C LYS A 377 12.94 16.60 -14.09
N HIS A 378 13.11 16.24 -12.82
CA HIS A 378 12.45 15.08 -12.19
C HIS A 378 12.64 13.74 -12.94
N GLN A 379 13.75 13.60 -13.67
CA GLN A 379 14.09 12.46 -14.54
C GLN A 379 13.81 11.11 -13.89
N HIS A 380 14.39 10.87 -12.70
CA HIS A 380 14.26 9.61 -11.97
C HIS A 380 12.80 9.27 -11.66
N LYS A 381 12.06 10.19 -11.02
CA LYS A 381 10.68 9.97 -10.59
C LYS A 381 9.76 9.70 -11.79
N ARG A 382 9.90 10.50 -12.85
CA ARG A 382 9.11 10.34 -14.09
C ARG A 382 9.40 9.00 -14.76
N ALA A 383 10.68 8.70 -15.01
CA ALA A 383 11.09 7.45 -15.65
C ALA A 383 10.62 6.22 -14.86
N LEU A 384 10.70 6.26 -13.54
CA LEU A 384 10.29 5.17 -12.67
C LEU A 384 8.77 4.92 -12.73
N VAL A 385 7.95 5.98 -12.67
CA VAL A 385 6.49 5.86 -12.77
C VAL A 385 6.05 5.35 -14.15
N LEU A 386 6.70 5.80 -15.23
CA LEU A 386 6.45 5.29 -16.58
C LEU A 386 6.84 3.81 -16.71
N THR A 387 7.92 3.41 -16.05
CA THR A 387 8.38 2.02 -15.99
C THR A 387 7.37 1.14 -15.22
N ALA A 388 6.83 1.65 -14.11
CA ALA A 388 5.74 0.99 -13.38
C ALA A 388 4.47 0.87 -14.25
N ARG A 389 4.16 1.89 -15.07
CA ARG A 389 3.04 1.82 -16.02
C ARG A 389 3.24 0.74 -17.09
N LYS A 390 4.47 0.58 -17.61
CA LYS A 390 4.84 -0.52 -18.51
C LYS A 390 4.68 -1.87 -17.80
N LEU A 391 5.11 -1.97 -16.54
CA LEU A 391 4.96 -3.18 -15.71
C LEU A 391 3.50 -3.62 -15.56
N VAL A 392 2.54 -2.70 -15.43
CA VAL A 392 1.11 -3.07 -15.35
C VAL A 392 0.66 -3.95 -16.52
N ARG A 393 1.18 -3.70 -17.74
CA ARG A 393 0.85 -4.50 -18.93
C ARG A 393 1.32 -5.95 -18.78
N LEU A 394 2.54 -6.13 -18.27
CA LEU A 394 3.12 -7.44 -18.03
C LEU A 394 2.36 -8.18 -16.92
N VAL A 395 2.11 -7.51 -15.79
CA VAL A 395 1.34 -8.08 -14.66
C VAL A 395 -0.04 -8.55 -15.13
N PHE A 396 -0.77 -7.70 -15.86
CA PHE A 396 -2.09 -8.07 -16.40
C PHE A 396 -2.01 -9.30 -17.30
N ALA A 397 -1.03 -9.36 -18.21
CA ALA A 397 -0.87 -10.48 -19.13
C ALA A 397 -0.53 -11.79 -18.42
N LEU A 398 0.41 -11.77 -17.47
CA LEU A 398 0.85 -12.98 -16.76
C LEU A 398 -0.23 -13.54 -15.83
N LEU A 399 -0.94 -12.67 -15.11
CA LEU A 399 -2.02 -13.08 -14.22
C LEU A 399 -3.26 -13.53 -15.00
N SER A 400 -3.67 -12.80 -16.04
CA SER A 400 -4.87 -13.15 -16.81
C SER A 400 -4.72 -14.45 -17.60
N LYS A 401 -3.50 -14.76 -18.08
CA LYS A 401 -3.23 -15.98 -18.85
C LYS A 401 -2.76 -17.15 -17.98
N GLY A 402 -2.40 -16.92 -16.72
CA GLY A 402 -1.79 -17.95 -15.87
C GLY A 402 -0.47 -18.50 -16.44
N GLN A 403 0.26 -17.69 -17.22
CA GLN A 403 1.48 -18.12 -17.91
C GLN A 403 2.72 -17.59 -17.20
N ILE A 404 3.73 -18.45 -17.05
CA ILE A 404 5.07 -18.09 -16.57
C ILE A 404 5.73 -17.17 -17.59
N TYR A 405 6.50 -16.20 -17.11
CA TYR A 405 7.26 -15.30 -17.96
C TYR A 405 8.30 -16.08 -18.77
N LYS A 406 8.06 -16.20 -20.08
CA LYS A 406 9.07 -16.62 -21.05
C LYS A 406 9.72 -15.34 -21.55
N GLY A 407 10.90 -15.03 -21.05
CA GLY A 407 11.66 -13.88 -21.55
C GLY A 407 11.80 -14.04 -23.06
N THR A 408 11.30 -13.07 -23.83
CA THR A 408 11.61 -13.02 -25.25
C THR A 408 13.10 -12.72 -25.33
N VAL A 409 13.90 -13.73 -25.66
CA VAL A 409 15.19 -13.49 -26.30
C VAL A 409 14.81 -12.89 -27.65
N MET A 410 14.64 -11.57 -27.71
CA MET A 410 14.64 -10.86 -28.99
C MET A 410 16.04 -11.06 -29.53
N LYS A 411 16.18 -12.03 -30.45
CA LYS A 411 17.31 -12.08 -31.38
C LYS A 411 17.27 -10.87 -32.29
#